data_AF-D9XSH0-F1
#
_entry.id   AF-D9XSH0-F1
#
_cell.length_a   1.000
_cell.length_b   1.000
_cell.length_c   1.000
_cell.angle_alpha   90.00
_cell.angle_beta   90.00
_cell.angle_gamma   90.00
#
_symmetry.space_group_name_H-M   'P 1'
#
loop_
_entity.id
_entity.type
_entity.pdbx_description
1 polymer ?
#
loop_
_entity_poly.entity_id
_entity_poly.type
_entity_poly.pdbx_seq_one_letter_code
_entity_poly.pdbx_strand_id
1 'polypeptide(L)' 'MTDVRYLQIDEILAIARAVNGTEHSVRDMGLLVSAIERPRTNVFGAELYPTLHEKAAALLHSVARNHALIDT' A
#
# COMPACT_ATOMS: atom_id res chain seq x y z
N MET A 1 2.19 8.88 21.76
CA MET A 1 2.43 8.11 20.52
C MET A 1 1.28 8.42 19.60
N THR A 2 1.55 9.00 18.42
CA THR A 2 0.48 9.24 17.44
C THR A 2 0.05 7.87 16.92
N ASP A 3 -1.22 7.52 17.11
CA ASP A 3 -1.77 6.26 16.63
C ASP A 3 -1.69 6.22 15.08
N VAL A 4 -1.02 5.22 14.52
CA VAL A 4 -0.80 5.12 13.07
C VAL A 4 -1.98 4.39 12.45
N ARG A 5 -2.82 5.11 11.71
CA ARG A 5 -3.91 4.51 10.91
C ARG A 5 -3.36 4.02 9.58
N TYR A 6 -3.40 2.71 9.36
CA TYR A 6 -3.01 2.09 8.10
C TYR A 6 -4.18 2.03 7.12
N LEU A 7 -3.88 2.17 5.82
CA LEU A 7 -4.87 2.00 4.77
C LEU A 7 -5.39 0.56 4.71
N GLN A 8 -6.68 0.44 4.45
CA GLN A 8 -7.36 -0.81 4.17
C GLN A 8 -7.48 -1.05 2.66
N ILE A 9 -7.72 -2.30 2.27
CA ILE A 9 -7.78 -2.68 0.86
C ILE A 9 -8.91 -1.97 0.12
N ASP A 10 -10.09 -1.83 0.75
CA ASP A 10 -11.25 -1.15 0.19
C ASP A 10 -11.00 0.36 -0.03
N GLU A 11 -10.26 1.00 0.87
CA GLU A 11 -9.84 2.40 0.71
C GLU A 11 -8.91 2.56 -0.51
N ILE A 12 -7.94 1.66 -0.68
CA ILE A 12 -7.03 1.67 -1.83
C ILE A 12 -7.79 1.43 -3.13
N LEU A 13 -8.73 0.47 -3.15
CA LEU A 13 -9.56 0.19 -4.31
C LEU A 13 -10.45 1.40 -4.65
N ALA A 14 -11.01 2.09 -3.66
CA ALA A 14 -11.78 3.30 -3.88
C ALA A 14 -10.94 4.42 -4.49
N ILE A 15 -9.70 4.61 -4.01
CA ILE A 15 -8.75 5.57 -4.58
C ILE A 15 -8.41 5.20 -6.02
N ALA A 16 -8.06 3.93 -6.29
CA ALA A 16 -7.67 3.48 -7.62
C ALA A 16 -8.81 3.67 -8.64
N ARG A 17 -10.06 3.42 -8.25
CA ARG A 17 -11.24 3.68 -9.08
C ARG A 17 -11.43 5.18 -9.35
N ALA A 18 -11.30 6.01 -8.32
CA ALA A 18 -11.46 7.45 -8.44
C ALA A 18 -10.38 8.08 -9.33
N VAL A 19 -9.14 7.58 -9.27
CA VAL A 19 -8.01 8.08 -10.08
C VAL A 19 -8.08 7.57 -11.51
N ASN A 20 -8.38 6.29 -11.73
CA ASN A 20 -8.33 5.69 -13.07
C ASN A 20 -9.66 5.80 -13.84
N GLY A 21 -10.77 6.17 -13.18
CA GLY A 21 -12.09 6.25 -13.80
C GLY A 21 -12.67 4.90 -14.23
N THR A 22 -12.19 3.79 -13.67
CA THR A 22 -12.61 2.42 -14.03
C THR A 22 -12.63 1.50 -12.81
N GLU A 23 -13.58 0.57 -12.80
CA GLU A 23 -13.67 -0.55 -11.85
C GLU A 23 -12.55 -1.58 -12.05
N HIS A 24 -11.95 -1.63 -13.23
CA HIS A 24 -10.90 -2.58 -13.61
C HIS A 24 -9.51 -1.96 -13.45
N SER A 25 -9.21 -1.43 -12.26
CA SER A 25 -7.93 -0.77 -11.96
C SER A 25 -6.87 -1.72 -11.38
N VAL A 26 -7.26 -2.92 -10.95
CA VAL A 26 -6.35 -3.89 -10.33
C VAL A 26 -5.90 -4.94 -11.35
N ARG A 27 -4.58 -5.10 -11.47
CA ARG A 27 -3.94 -6.15 -12.26
C ARG A 27 -3.77 -7.43 -11.46
N ASP A 28 -3.29 -7.28 -10.22
CA ASP A 28 -2.99 -8.39 -9.32
C ASP A 28 -3.32 -8.02 -7.87
N MET A 29 -4.33 -8.69 -7.30
CA MET A 29 -4.78 -8.47 -5.93
C MET A 29 -3.74 -8.90 -4.89
N GLY A 30 -2.96 -9.95 -5.16
CA GLY A 30 -1.93 -10.44 -4.24
C GLY A 30 -0.79 -9.44 -4.10
N LEU A 31 -0.36 -8.85 -5.23
CA LEU A 31 0.62 -7.77 -5.22
C LEU A 31 0.07 -6.54 -4.52
N LEU A 32 -1.21 -6.19 -4.73
CA LEU A 32 -1.83 -5.04 -4.06
C LEU A 32 -1.84 -5.20 -2.54
N VAL A 33 -2.28 -6.36 -2.06
CA VAL A 33 -2.28 -6.71 -0.63
C VAL A 33 -0.86 -6.68 -0.07
N SER A 34 0.11 -7.25 -0.78
CA SER A 34 1.52 -7.23 -0.37
C SER A 34 2.07 -5.81 -0.22
N ALA A 35 1.71 -4.88 -1.12
CA ALA A 35 2.14 -3.48 -1.03
C ALA A 35 1.58 -2.76 0.20
N ILE A 36 0.31 -2.98 0.53
CA ILE A 36 -0.35 -2.28 1.66
C ILE A 36 0.08 -2.82 3.02
N GLU A 37 0.52 -4.08 3.09
CA GLU A 37 1.02 -4.69 4.33
C GLU A 37 2.49 -4.32 4.60
N ARG A 38 3.26 -3.94 3.59
CA ARG A 38 4.70 -3.63 3.75
C ARG A 38 5.03 -2.60 4.86
N PRO A 39 4.27 -1.51 5.07
CA PRO A 39 4.51 -0.58 6.18
C PRO A 39 4.39 -1.19 7.59
N ARG A 40 3.77 -2.38 7.72
CA ARG A 40 3.60 -3.15 8.96
C ARG A 40 4.64 -4.25 9.14
N THR A 41 5.63 -4.35 8.24
CA THR A 41 6.64 -5.39 8.28
C THR A 41 7.50 -5.30 9.55
N ASN A 42 7.63 -6.44 10.23
CA ASN A 42 8.55 -6.64 11.35
C ASN A 42 9.67 -7.59 10.96
N VAL A 43 10.90 -7.27 11.35
CA VAL A 43 12.10 -8.09 11.12
C VAL A 43 12.82 -8.25 12.44
N PHE A 44 13.10 -9.51 12.82
CA PHE A 44 13.70 -9.85 14.12
C PHE A 44 12.96 -9.25 15.34
N GLY A 45 11.64 -9.15 15.26
CA GLY A 45 10.80 -8.62 16.34
C GLY A 45 10.77 -7.09 16.45
N ALA A 46 11.41 -6.36 15.53
CA ALA A 46 11.36 -4.90 15.46
C ALA A 46 10.66 -4.43 14.19
N GLU A 47 9.98 -3.28 14.26
CA GLU A 47 9.42 -2.64 13.08
C GLU A 47 10.52 -2.28 12.09
N LEU A 48 10.35 -2.69 10.83
CA LEU A 48 11.28 -2.33 9.76
C LEU A 48 11.20 -0.84 9.41
N TYR A 49 10.05 -0.21 9.67
CA TYR A 49 9.77 1.19 9.39
C TYR A 49 9.32 1.90 10.68
N PRO A 50 10.25 2.35 11.53
CA PRO A 50 9.93 2.88 12.87
C PRO A 50 9.17 4.20 12.88
N THR A 51 9.35 5.04 11.85
CA THR A 51 8.71 6.36 11.79
C THR A 51 7.54 6.41 10.80
N LEU A 52 6.63 7.36 10.99
CA LEU A 52 5.52 7.60 10.07
C LEU A 52 6.01 7.85 8.63
N HIS A 53 7.10 8.60 8.47
CA HIS A 53 7.68 8.89 7.16
C HIS A 53 8.24 7.65 6.49
N GLU A 54 8.90 6.76 7.23
CA GLU A 54 9.40 5.49 6.69
C GLU A 54 8.25 4.57 6.28
N LYS A 55 7.17 4.49 7.08
CA LYS A 55 5.96 3.72 6.74
C LYS A 55 5.30 4.27 5.47
N ALA A 56 5.20 5.60 5.34
CA ALA A 56 4.65 6.25 4.16
C ALA A 56 5.54 6.03 2.91
N ALA A 57 6.86 6.15 3.04
CA ALA A 57 7.79 5.90 1.96
C ALA A 57 7.73 4.43 1.49
N ALA A 58 7.65 3.49 2.43
CA ALA A 58 7.49 2.07 2.14
C ALA A 58 6.20 1.78 1.38
N LEU A 59 5.08 2.37 1.80
CA LEU A 59 3.79 2.24 1.12
C LEU A 59 3.87 2.78 -0.32
N LEU A 60 4.30 4.04 -0.47
CA LEU A 60 4.40 4.71 -1.77
C LEU A 60 5.28 3.92 -2.74
N HIS A 61 6.49 3.55 -2.29
CA HIS A 61 7.42 2.79 -3.11
C HIS A 61 6.84 1.43 -3.51
N SER A 62 6.14 0.75 -2.59
CA SER A 62 5.58 -0.58 -2.89
C SER A 62 4.46 -0.52 -3.91
N VAL A 63 3.52 0.41 -3.76
CA VAL A 63 2.41 0.60 -4.71
C VAL A 63 2.95 1.04 -6.07
N ALA A 64 3.92 1.96 -6.11
CA ALA A 64 4.46 2.48 -7.36
C ALA A 64 5.36 1.50 -8.13
N ARG A 65 5.93 0.48 -7.47
CA ARG A 65 6.96 -0.39 -8.09
C ARG A 65 6.56 -1.85 -8.23
N ASN A 66 5.49 -2.31 -7.59
CA ASN A 66 5.11 -3.72 -7.66
C ASN A 66 4.14 -4.05 -8.81
N HIS A 67 3.65 -3.05 -9.55
CA HIS A 67 2.72 -3.23 -10.67
C HIS A 67 1.41 -3.96 -10.32
N ALA A 68 0.91 -3.78 -9.10
CA ALA A 68 -0.36 -4.33 -8.65
C ALA A 68 -1.58 -3.73 -9.36
N LEU A 69 -1.49 -2.47 -9.78
CA LEU A 69 -2.52 -1.77 -10.53
C LEU A 69 -2.23 -1.85 -12.03
N ILE A 70 -3.29 -1.71 -12.83
CA ILE A 70 -3.19 -1.54 -14.28
C ILE A 70 -2.66 -0.13 -14.53
N ASP A 71 -1.39 -0.04 -14.93
CA ASP A 71 -0.83 1.15 -15.59
C ASP A 71 -1.21 1.12 -17.07
N THR A 72 -1.59 2.29 -17.59
CA THR A 72 -1.63 2.60 -19.03
C THR A 72 -0.27 3.00 -19.55
#